data_AF-A0A8H5NL63-F1
#
_entry.id   AF-A0A8H5NL63-F1
#
_cell.length_a   1.000
_cell.length_b   1.000
_cell.length_c   1.000
_cell.angle_alpha   90.00
_cell.angle_beta   90.00
_cell.angle_gamma   90.00
#
_symmetry.space_group_name_H-M   'P 1'
#
loop_
_entity.id
_entity.type
_entity.pdbx_description
1 polymer ?
#
loop_
_entity_poly.entity_id
_entity_poly.type
_entity_poly.pdbx_seq_one_letter_code
_entity_poly.pdbx_strand_id
1 'polypeptide(L)'
;MSLYEKMEMDMATAIQSYAALLGIEVSVLTGGLSISSMMQAGSAAIKMAAMLVSDEGSRAGRKAQLIRHLVAAALQDIEIQKSEARESSQVELWYRTKYTNEQLYGWMEKSEALYDMDFPGYYMRHIRSLLTSIPAVVAPYSGVNATLTLLQHRYSVSSSPSNAAEYEPATPENEESFRTDRIPTKSIAVSSGVQDAGYMALDGGPCLRAAANQSIQNMTRSSQAEGRDTGFSAMWDLKNDFANE
;
A
#
# COMPACT_ATOMS: atom_id res chain seq x y z
N MET A 1 -82.74 -20.20 57.04
CA MET A 1 -81.35 -20.40 56.56
C MET A 1 -80.44 -19.62 57.49
N SER A 2 -79.63 -20.29 58.30
CA SER A 2 -78.83 -19.62 59.33
C SER A 2 -77.65 -18.88 58.66
N LEU A 3 -77.19 -17.78 59.26
CA LEU A 3 -76.08 -16.96 58.74
C LEU A 3 -74.79 -17.76 58.48
N TYR A 4 -74.63 -18.92 59.11
CA TYR A 4 -73.46 -19.78 59.01
C TYR A 4 -73.40 -20.56 57.68
N GLU A 5 -74.55 -21.08 57.22
CA GLU A 5 -74.66 -21.78 55.93
C GLU A 5 -74.41 -20.84 54.75
N LYS A 6 -74.84 -19.58 54.88
CA LYS A 6 -74.67 -18.57 53.84
C LYS A 6 -73.20 -18.18 53.67
N MET A 7 -72.46 -18.11 54.78
CA MET A 7 -71.02 -17.79 54.79
C MET A 7 -70.17 -18.92 54.21
N GLU A 8 -70.53 -20.20 54.44
CA GLU A 8 -69.86 -21.33 53.77
C GLU A 8 -70.13 -21.35 52.25
N MET A 9 -71.35 -21.00 51.82
CA MET A 9 -71.71 -20.96 50.41
C MET A 9 -71.01 -19.81 49.65
N ASP A 10 -70.88 -18.64 50.29
CA ASP A 10 -70.16 -17.48 49.73
C ASP A 10 -68.63 -17.72 49.68
N MET A 11 -68.06 -18.40 50.69
CA MET A 11 -66.65 -18.83 50.66
C MET A 11 -66.38 -19.88 49.59
N ALA A 12 -67.28 -20.85 49.39
CA ALA A 12 -67.13 -21.89 48.38
C ALA A 12 -67.17 -21.34 46.94
N THR A 13 -68.04 -20.35 46.69
CA THR A 13 -68.12 -19.65 45.39
C THR A 13 -66.90 -18.75 45.14
N ALA A 14 -66.37 -18.09 46.18
CA ALA A 14 -65.12 -17.34 46.06
C ALA A 14 -63.92 -18.24 45.70
N ILE A 15 -63.85 -19.44 46.28
CA ILE A 15 -62.78 -20.41 45.99
C ILE A 15 -62.91 -20.98 44.56
N GLN A 16 -64.13 -21.28 44.10
CA GLN A 16 -64.36 -21.72 42.72
C GLN A 16 -63.96 -20.66 41.68
N SER A 17 -64.24 -19.37 41.94
CA SER A 17 -63.86 -18.29 41.01
C SER A 17 -62.35 -18.10 40.88
N TYR A 18 -61.59 -18.31 41.96
CA TYR A 18 -60.12 -18.27 41.93
C TYR A 18 -59.50 -19.51 41.27
N ALA A 19 -60.10 -20.69 41.46
CA ALA A 19 -59.65 -21.95 40.84
C ALA A 19 -59.87 -21.98 39.32
N ALA A 20 -60.97 -21.40 38.83
CA ALA A 20 -61.26 -21.29 37.40
C ALA A 20 -60.26 -20.38 36.66
N LEU A 21 -59.77 -19.31 37.32
CA LEU A 21 -58.79 -18.38 36.76
C LEU A 21 -57.40 -19.05 36.55
N LEU A 22 -57.14 -20.15 37.25
CA LEU A 22 -55.94 -20.98 37.11
C LEU A 22 -56.17 -22.23 36.24
N GLY A 23 -57.34 -22.36 35.60
CA GLY A 23 -57.66 -23.47 34.70
C GLY A 23 -57.93 -24.82 35.39
N ILE A 24 -58.29 -24.81 36.67
CA ILE A 24 -58.57 -26.02 37.46
C ILE A 24 -60.10 -26.12 37.67
N GLU A 25 -60.74 -27.16 37.12
CA GLU A 25 -62.15 -27.45 37.42
C GLU A 25 -62.29 -28.07 38.83
N VAL A 26 -63.06 -27.44 39.72
CA VAL A 26 -63.28 -27.90 41.10
C VAL A 26 -64.78 -28.03 41.37
N SER A 27 -65.25 -29.25 41.64
CA SER A 27 -66.59 -29.51 42.18
C SER A 27 -66.49 -29.79 43.68
N VAL A 28 -67.27 -29.07 44.49
CA VAL A 28 -67.34 -29.26 45.94
C VAL A 28 -68.53 -30.17 46.23
N LEU A 29 -68.28 -31.46 46.46
CA LEU A 29 -69.31 -32.42 46.88
C LEU A 29 -69.26 -32.60 48.41
N THR A 30 -70.42 -32.74 49.04
CA THR A 30 -70.67 -32.80 50.51
C THR A 30 -70.17 -34.09 51.19
N GLY A 31 -68.96 -34.54 50.86
CA GLY A 31 -68.39 -35.79 51.32
C GLY A 31 -66.87 -35.87 51.11
N GLY A 32 -66.13 -35.18 51.97
CA GLY A 32 -64.77 -35.52 52.38
C GLY A 32 -63.74 -35.88 51.28
N LEU A 33 -63.23 -34.87 50.58
CA LEU A 33 -61.81 -34.87 50.19
C LEU A 33 -61.08 -33.98 51.19
N SER A 34 -60.18 -34.58 51.95
CA SER A 34 -59.42 -33.91 53.00
C SER A 34 -58.64 -32.72 52.44
N ILE A 35 -58.77 -31.54 53.05
CA ILE A 35 -58.07 -30.28 52.71
C ILE A 35 -56.55 -30.49 52.46
N SER A 36 -55.93 -31.50 53.08
CA SER A 36 -54.52 -31.86 52.86
C SER A 36 -54.20 -32.33 51.43
N SER A 37 -55.09 -33.06 50.76
CA SER A 37 -54.88 -33.52 49.38
C SER A 37 -55.02 -32.35 48.39
N MET A 38 -55.91 -31.41 48.68
CA MET A 38 -56.04 -30.14 47.94
C MET A 38 -54.80 -29.26 48.14
N MET A 39 -54.27 -29.15 49.36
CA MET A 39 -53.03 -28.40 49.62
C MET A 39 -51.81 -29.04 48.93
N GLN A 40 -51.72 -30.37 48.88
CA GLN A 40 -50.65 -31.06 48.13
C GLN A 40 -50.76 -30.79 46.63
N ALA A 41 -51.96 -30.88 46.03
CA ALA A 41 -52.18 -30.58 44.62
C ALA A 41 -51.87 -29.11 44.28
N GLY A 42 -52.30 -28.16 45.11
CA GLY A 42 -51.97 -26.73 44.95
C GLY A 42 -50.46 -26.47 45.07
N SER A 43 -49.78 -27.12 46.03
CA SER A 43 -48.32 -26.99 46.19
C SER A 43 -47.55 -27.57 44.99
N ALA A 44 -48.06 -28.64 44.37
CA ALA A 44 -47.47 -29.24 43.18
C ALA A 44 -47.66 -28.33 41.95
N ALA A 45 -48.83 -27.72 41.80
CA ALA A 45 -49.10 -26.75 40.73
C ALA A 45 -48.20 -25.51 40.84
N ILE A 46 -48.02 -24.96 42.05
CA ILE A 46 -47.14 -23.82 42.30
C ILE A 46 -45.67 -24.18 42.01
N LYS A 47 -45.23 -25.38 42.37
CA LYS A 47 -43.87 -25.86 42.03
C LYS A 47 -43.69 -26.01 40.52
N MET A 48 -44.67 -26.53 39.80
CA MET A 48 -44.63 -26.62 38.33
C MET A 48 -44.55 -25.23 37.69
N ALA A 49 -45.39 -24.28 38.14
CA ALA A 49 -45.36 -22.90 37.66
C ALA A 49 -44.01 -22.22 37.94
N ALA A 50 -43.44 -22.42 39.13
CA ALA A 50 -42.11 -21.93 39.49
C ALA A 50 -41.00 -22.55 38.61
N MET A 51 -41.11 -23.84 38.29
CA MET A 51 -40.16 -24.53 37.41
C MET A 51 -40.24 -24.03 35.97
N LEU A 52 -41.44 -23.76 35.45
CA LEU A 52 -41.64 -23.15 34.13
C LEU A 52 -41.03 -21.75 34.05
N VAL A 53 -41.29 -20.90 35.05
CA VAL A 53 -40.70 -19.55 35.13
C VAL A 53 -39.17 -19.62 35.26
N SER A 54 -38.64 -20.60 35.99
CA SER A 54 -37.20 -20.82 36.11
C SER A 54 -36.55 -21.27 34.79
N ASP A 55 -37.21 -22.14 34.00
CA ASP A 55 -36.71 -22.55 32.69
C ASP A 55 -36.77 -21.40 31.68
N GLU A 56 -37.83 -20.60 31.70
CA GLU A 56 -37.97 -19.36 30.90
C GLU A 56 -36.82 -18.38 31.22
N GLY A 57 -36.53 -18.16 32.51
CA GLY A 57 -35.41 -17.33 32.96
C GLY A 57 -34.04 -17.87 32.50
N SER A 58 -33.87 -19.20 32.53
CA SER A 58 -32.65 -19.85 32.05
C SER A 58 -32.50 -19.72 30.53
N ARG A 59 -33.59 -19.81 29.77
CA ARG A 59 -33.62 -19.56 28.32
C ARG A 59 -33.29 -18.11 27.98
N ALA A 60 -33.85 -17.15 28.73
CA ALA A 60 -33.53 -15.74 28.58
C ALA A 60 -32.04 -15.45 28.87
N GLY A 61 -31.47 -16.07 29.91
CA GLY A 61 -30.04 -15.95 30.24
C GLY A 61 -29.12 -16.45 29.13
N ARG A 62 -29.40 -17.62 28.55
CA ARG A 62 -28.62 -18.16 27.40
C ARG A 62 -28.68 -17.22 26.19
N LYS A 63 -29.85 -16.66 25.88
CA LYS A 63 -30.01 -15.67 24.80
C LYS A 63 -29.19 -14.40 25.07
N ALA A 64 -29.20 -13.90 26.30
CA ALA A 64 -28.43 -12.72 26.68
C ALA A 64 -26.90 -12.94 26.57
N GLN A 65 -26.40 -14.13 26.90
CA GLN A 65 -24.99 -14.48 26.72
C GLN A 65 -24.60 -14.55 25.24
N LEU A 66 -25.43 -15.16 24.40
CA LEU A 66 -25.20 -15.21 22.95
C LEU A 66 -25.08 -13.80 22.36
N ILE A 67 -26.00 -12.90 22.69
CA ILE A 67 -25.98 -11.52 22.21
C ILE A 67 -24.68 -10.81 22.62
N ARG A 68 -24.19 -11.03 23.85
CA ARG A 68 -22.91 -10.45 24.30
C ARG A 68 -21.72 -10.94 23.46
N HIS A 69 -21.66 -12.24 23.16
CA HIS A 69 -20.60 -12.79 22.31
C HIS A 69 -20.67 -12.25 20.89
N LEU A 70 -21.87 -12.10 20.31
CA LEU A 70 -22.05 -11.51 18.99
C LEU A 70 -21.63 -10.03 18.95
N VAL A 71 -21.96 -9.26 19.99
CA VAL A 71 -21.52 -7.87 20.11
C VAL A 71 -19.99 -7.80 20.26
N ALA A 72 -19.38 -8.68 21.06
CA ALA A 72 -17.92 -8.72 21.20
C ALA A 72 -17.22 -9.08 19.87
N ALA A 73 -17.76 -10.05 19.13
CA ALA A 73 -17.26 -10.41 17.80
C ALA A 73 -17.38 -9.22 16.82
N ALA A 74 -18.54 -8.56 16.77
CA ALA A 74 -18.75 -7.39 15.91
C ALA A 74 -17.81 -6.22 16.25
N LEU A 75 -17.51 -6.00 17.53
CA LEU A 75 -16.55 -4.98 17.95
C LEU A 75 -15.12 -5.33 17.53
N GLN A 76 -14.75 -6.60 17.61
CA GLN A 76 -13.46 -7.08 17.12
C GLN A 76 -13.34 -6.91 15.60
N ASP A 77 -14.38 -7.23 14.85
CA ASP A 77 -14.43 -7.04 13.40
C ASP A 77 -14.25 -5.56 13.01
N ILE A 78 -14.88 -4.64 13.76
CA ILE A 78 -14.69 -3.20 13.56
C ILE A 78 -13.23 -2.79 13.80
N GLU A 79 -12.56 -3.34 14.82
CA GLU A 79 -11.17 -3.00 15.09
C GLU A 79 -10.24 -3.51 13.99
N ILE A 80 -10.50 -4.70 13.46
CA ILE A 80 -9.77 -5.25 12.31
C ILE A 80 -9.94 -4.35 11.09
N GLN A 81 -11.18 -3.97 10.76
CA GLN A 81 -11.45 -3.07 9.64
C GLN A 81 -10.76 -1.71 9.81
N LYS A 82 -10.66 -1.20 11.05
CA LYS A 82 -9.92 0.02 11.35
C LYS A 82 -8.42 -0.15 11.20
N SER A 83 -7.84 -1.27 11.62
CA SER A 83 -6.40 -1.53 11.41
C SER A 83 -6.08 -1.67 9.93
N GLU A 84 -6.92 -2.36 9.16
CA GLU A 84 -6.76 -2.49 7.70
C GLU A 84 -6.87 -1.14 7.00
N ALA A 85 -7.81 -0.28 7.42
CA ALA A 85 -7.92 1.08 6.91
C ALA A 85 -6.67 1.92 7.24
N ARG A 86 -6.14 1.83 8.46
CA ARG A 86 -4.90 2.52 8.87
C ARG A 86 -3.69 2.05 8.06
N GLU A 87 -3.57 0.74 7.85
CA GLU A 87 -2.48 0.16 7.05
C GLU A 87 -2.57 0.64 5.60
N SER A 88 -3.77 0.63 5.02
CA SER A 88 -4.04 1.13 3.68
C SER A 88 -3.66 2.62 3.55
N SER A 89 -4.05 3.45 4.52
CA SER A 89 -3.66 4.87 4.55
C SER A 89 -2.15 5.06 4.69
N GLN A 90 -1.46 4.26 5.49
CA GLN A 90 0.00 4.34 5.62
C GLN A 90 0.72 3.96 4.33
N VAL A 91 0.24 2.92 3.65
CA VAL A 91 0.74 2.52 2.33
C VAL A 91 0.52 3.62 1.30
N GLU A 92 -0.65 4.26 1.29
CA GLU A 92 -0.94 5.40 0.42
C GLU A 92 -0.01 6.59 0.71
N LEU A 93 0.16 6.94 1.99
CA LEU A 93 1.07 8.00 2.41
C LEU A 93 2.48 7.70 1.92
N TRP A 94 2.97 6.47 2.10
CA TRP A 94 4.28 6.07 1.63
C TRP A 94 4.43 6.23 0.10
N TYR A 95 3.43 5.82 -0.69
CA TYR A 95 3.47 6.00 -2.15
C TYR A 95 3.51 7.47 -2.58
N ARG A 96 2.90 8.38 -1.80
CA ARG A 96 2.90 9.82 -2.08
C ARG A 96 4.16 10.53 -1.62
N THR A 97 4.68 10.17 -0.45
CA THR A 97 5.81 10.88 0.19
C THR A 97 7.17 10.33 -0.19
N LYS A 98 7.25 9.13 -0.79
CA LYS A 98 8.53 8.60 -1.28
C LYS A 98 9.16 9.56 -2.29
N TYR A 99 10.49 9.58 -2.32
CA TYR A 99 11.27 10.46 -3.19
C TYR A 99 10.96 10.23 -4.68
N THR A 100 10.78 8.98 -5.10
CA THR A 100 10.44 8.59 -6.47
C THR A 100 8.93 8.64 -6.72
N ASN A 101 8.32 9.80 -6.48
CA ASN A 101 6.91 10.06 -6.76
C ASN A 101 6.71 10.63 -8.18
N GLU A 102 5.45 10.84 -8.56
CA GLU A 102 5.07 11.41 -9.87
C GLU A 102 5.69 12.79 -10.13
N GLN A 103 5.83 13.63 -9.10
CA GLN A 103 6.42 14.96 -9.23
C GLN A 103 7.88 14.90 -9.69
N LEU A 104 8.65 13.95 -9.17
CA LEU A 104 10.03 13.72 -9.61
C LEU A 104 10.06 13.37 -11.12
N TYR A 105 9.17 12.49 -11.56
CA TYR A 105 9.07 12.12 -12.98
C TYR A 105 8.63 13.29 -13.86
N GLY A 106 7.64 14.08 -13.42
CA GLY A 106 7.22 15.29 -14.14
C GLY A 106 8.32 16.35 -14.24
N TRP A 107 9.16 16.49 -13.20
CA TRP A 107 10.34 17.34 -13.26
C TRP A 107 11.39 16.80 -14.24
N MET A 108 11.67 15.49 -14.21
CA MET A 108 12.62 14.85 -15.14
C MET A 108 12.16 14.97 -16.60
N GLU A 109 10.86 14.86 -16.86
CA GLU A 109 10.29 15.01 -18.21
C GLU A 109 10.43 16.45 -18.72
N LYS A 110 10.15 17.45 -17.88
CA LYS A 110 10.28 18.87 -18.22
C LYS A 110 11.73 19.36 -18.30
N SER A 111 12.71 18.48 -18.06
CA SER A 111 14.12 18.83 -18.07
C SER A 111 14.60 19.39 -19.41
N GLU A 112 13.99 19.02 -20.54
CA GLU A 112 14.44 19.48 -21.86
C GLU A 112 14.36 21.01 -22.02
N ALA A 113 13.23 21.61 -21.64
CA ALA A 113 13.07 23.06 -21.64
C ALA A 113 14.01 23.74 -20.63
N LEU A 114 14.29 23.09 -19.49
CA LEU A 114 15.27 23.59 -18.52
C LEU A 114 16.68 23.56 -19.11
N TYR A 115 17.07 22.47 -19.79
CA TYR A 115 18.35 22.37 -20.46
C TYR A 115 18.50 23.43 -21.55
N ASP A 116 17.46 23.76 -22.32
CA ASP A 116 17.51 24.85 -23.31
C ASP A 116 17.61 26.24 -22.68
N MET A 117 16.94 26.47 -21.54
CA MET A 117 17.09 27.73 -20.79
C MET A 117 18.52 27.94 -20.28
N ASP A 118 19.23 26.89 -19.88
CA ASP A 118 20.61 26.98 -19.40
C ASP A 118 21.60 27.36 -20.52
N PHE A 119 21.38 26.87 -21.74
CA PHE A 119 22.23 27.13 -22.90
C PHE A 119 21.41 27.32 -24.18
N PRO A 120 20.85 28.52 -24.41
CA PRO A 120 19.97 28.77 -25.54
C PRO A 120 20.72 28.73 -26.87
N GLY A 121 20.07 28.18 -27.90
CA GLY A 121 20.57 28.19 -29.28
C GLY A 121 21.50 27.03 -29.66
N TYR A 122 21.79 26.12 -28.72
CA TYR A 122 22.53 24.89 -29.00
C TYR A 122 21.58 23.73 -29.30
N TYR A 123 21.76 23.12 -30.47
CA TYR A 123 21.03 21.93 -30.92
C TYR A 123 21.93 20.68 -30.84
N MET A 124 21.35 19.47 -30.92
CA MET A 124 22.07 18.18 -30.85
C MET A 124 22.90 17.97 -29.57
N ARG A 125 22.35 18.39 -28.42
CA ARG A 125 23.00 18.18 -27.12
C ARG A 125 22.67 16.79 -26.58
N HIS A 126 23.70 16.03 -26.24
CA HIS A 126 23.57 14.70 -25.64
C HIS A 126 24.14 14.69 -24.22
N ILE A 127 23.50 13.93 -23.34
CA ILE A 127 24.00 13.69 -21.99
C ILE A 127 25.17 12.71 -22.08
N ARG A 128 26.37 13.15 -21.68
CA ARG A 128 27.59 12.32 -21.69
C ARG A 128 27.59 11.24 -20.60
N SER A 129 27.18 11.61 -19.39
CA SER A 129 27.19 10.74 -18.22
C SER A 129 26.18 11.21 -17.18
N LEU A 130 25.68 10.27 -16.41
CA LEU A 130 24.77 10.52 -15.30
C LEU A 130 25.23 9.72 -14.08
N LEU A 131 25.12 10.34 -12.91
CA LEU A 131 25.44 9.77 -11.62
C LEU A 131 24.17 9.76 -10.78
N THR A 132 23.83 8.60 -10.22
CA THR A 132 22.60 8.46 -9.44
C THR A 132 22.93 8.44 -7.95
N SER A 133 22.28 9.30 -7.18
CA SER A 133 22.36 9.31 -5.72
C SER A 133 20.97 9.11 -5.13
N ILE A 134 20.80 8.08 -4.31
CA ILE A 134 19.54 7.71 -3.67
C ILE A 134 19.68 8.03 -2.18
N PRO A 135 19.01 9.09 -1.67
CA PRO A 135 19.02 9.39 -0.25
C PRO A 135 18.21 8.34 0.50
N ALA A 136 18.88 7.31 1.02
CA ALA A 136 18.27 6.24 1.79
C ALA A 136 19.09 5.95 3.05
N VAL A 137 18.41 5.63 4.14
CA VAL A 137 19.05 5.11 5.35
C VAL A 137 19.26 3.62 5.16
N VAL A 138 20.51 3.21 4.98
CA VAL A 138 20.88 1.82 4.70
C VAL A 138 21.72 1.28 5.86
N ALA A 139 21.50 0.01 6.22
CA ALA A 139 22.28 -0.65 7.26
C ALA A 139 23.74 -0.86 6.82
N PRO A 140 24.70 -0.92 7.76
CA PRO A 140 26.08 -1.29 7.45
C PRO A 140 26.16 -2.59 6.64
N TYR A 141 26.96 -2.61 5.58
CA TYR A 141 27.14 -3.74 4.65
C TYR A 141 25.91 -4.16 3.83
N SER A 142 24.82 -3.40 3.89
CA SER A 142 23.70 -3.55 2.95
C SER A 142 23.86 -2.55 1.81
N GLY A 143 23.70 -3.00 0.57
CA GLY A 143 23.66 -2.14 -0.62
C GLY A 143 22.25 -1.67 -0.95
N VAL A 144 22.14 -0.68 -1.84
CA VAL A 144 20.87 -0.27 -2.46
C VAL A 144 20.76 -0.97 -3.80
N ASN A 145 19.84 -1.93 -3.94
CA ASN A 145 19.65 -2.65 -5.20
C ASN A 145 18.60 -1.92 -6.05
N ALA A 146 19.04 -1.19 -7.08
CA ALA A 146 18.14 -0.50 -8.00
C ALA A 146 18.63 -0.62 -9.44
N THR A 147 17.71 -0.54 -10.40
CA THR A 147 18.03 -0.49 -11.83
C THR A 147 17.50 0.81 -12.40
N LEU A 148 18.37 1.63 -12.97
CA LEU A 148 17.97 2.81 -13.72
C LEU A 148 17.87 2.41 -15.19
N THR A 149 16.69 2.62 -15.79
CA THR A 149 16.41 2.29 -17.19
C THR A 149 16.00 3.54 -17.96
N LEU A 150 16.59 3.71 -19.13
CA LEU A 150 16.22 4.72 -20.11
C LEU A 150 15.04 4.20 -20.93
N LEU A 151 13.85 4.78 -20.73
CA LEU A 151 12.63 4.38 -21.43
C LEU A 151 12.68 4.82 -22.90
N GLN A 152 13.05 6.08 -23.13
CA GLN A 152 13.14 6.69 -24.46
C GLN A 152 14.37 7.58 -24.53
N HIS A 153 14.98 7.65 -25.70
CA HIS A 153 16.05 8.58 -26.01
C HIS A 153 15.62 9.45 -27.17
N ARG A 154 15.73 10.76 -26.98
CA ARG A 154 15.47 11.77 -27.99
C ARG A 154 16.35 12.98 -27.74
N TYR A 155 16.64 13.75 -28.78
CA TYR A 155 17.30 15.04 -28.70
C TYR A 155 16.77 15.97 -29.78
N SER A 156 16.84 17.27 -29.54
CA SER A 156 16.45 18.30 -30.50
C SER A 156 17.51 18.47 -31.59
N VAL A 157 17.06 18.61 -32.84
CA VAL A 157 17.93 18.86 -34.01
C VAL A 157 17.72 20.23 -34.63
N SER A 158 16.65 20.93 -34.26
CA SER A 158 16.39 22.31 -34.67
C SER A 158 17.05 23.29 -33.68
N SER A 159 17.58 24.39 -34.22
CA SER A 159 18.18 25.48 -33.44
C SER A 159 17.23 26.67 -33.22
N SER A 160 15.97 26.56 -33.67
CA SER A 160 15.04 27.69 -33.72
C SER A 160 14.34 27.86 -32.38
N PRO A 161 14.64 28.91 -31.59
CA PRO A 161 14.04 29.10 -30.28
C PRO A 161 12.89 30.09 -30.44
N SER A 162 11.64 29.62 -30.46
CA SER A 162 10.54 30.61 -30.52
C SER A 162 9.32 30.32 -29.66
N ASN A 163 9.01 29.07 -29.30
CA ASN A 163 7.82 28.81 -28.49
C ASN A 163 8.00 27.70 -27.46
N ALA A 164 7.50 27.94 -26.25
CA ALA A 164 7.40 26.93 -25.18
C ALA A 164 6.57 25.69 -25.58
N ALA A 165 5.73 25.81 -26.63
CA ALA A 165 4.94 24.73 -27.21
C ALA A 165 5.76 23.72 -28.04
N GLU A 166 7.01 24.03 -28.38
CA GLU A 166 7.91 23.13 -29.14
C GLU A 166 8.49 22.01 -28.25
N TYR A 167 8.42 22.18 -26.92
CA TYR A 167 8.85 21.19 -25.93
C TYR A 167 7.73 20.24 -25.48
N GLU A 168 6.51 20.40 -26.01
CA GLU A 168 5.40 19.48 -25.73
C GLU A 168 5.58 18.13 -26.45
N PRO A 169 5.01 17.04 -25.91
CA PRO A 169 5.11 15.71 -26.52
C PRO A 169 4.65 15.75 -27.99
N ALA A 170 5.43 15.10 -28.86
CA ALA A 170 5.30 15.16 -30.32
C ALA A 170 3.85 14.97 -30.79
N THR A 171 3.20 16.07 -31.15
CA THR A 171 2.14 16.09 -32.14
C THR A 171 2.76 15.88 -33.52
N PRO A 172 2.01 15.37 -34.51
CA PRO A 172 2.55 15.06 -35.85
C PRO A 172 3.18 16.27 -36.57
N GLU A 173 2.97 17.49 -36.08
CA GLU A 173 3.58 18.73 -36.59
C GLU A 173 5.00 19.00 -36.03
N ASN A 174 5.36 18.41 -34.88
CA ASN A 174 6.63 18.62 -34.18
C ASN A 174 7.61 17.42 -34.30
N GLU A 175 7.26 16.38 -35.07
CA GLU A 175 8.12 15.18 -35.20
C GLU A 175 9.45 15.45 -35.92
N GLU A 176 9.55 16.53 -36.70
CA GLU A 176 10.77 16.88 -37.43
C GLU A 176 11.87 17.52 -36.56
N SER A 177 11.51 18.08 -35.39
CA SER A 177 12.47 18.74 -34.49
C SER A 177 13.21 17.77 -33.58
N PHE A 178 12.73 16.54 -33.43
CA PHE A 178 13.31 15.52 -32.54
C PHE A 178 13.82 14.30 -33.28
N ARG A 179 15.02 13.84 -32.94
CA ARG A 179 15.58 12.58 -33.44
C ARG A 179 15.80 11.57 -32.34
N THR A 180 15.63 10.30 -32.68
CA THR A 180 15.87 9.16 -31.79
C THR A 180 16.85 8.20 -32.45
N ASP A 181 18.00 8.00 -31.82
CA ASP A 181 19.02 7.06 -32.29
C ASP A 181 19.04 5.76 -31.47
N ARG A 182 19.56 4.69 -32.08
CA ARG A 182 19.70 3.40 -31.40
C ARG A 182 20.90 3.42 -30.45
N ILE A 183 20.62 3.51 -29.15
CA ILE A 183 21.65 3.45 -28.12
C ILE A 183 22.01 1.98 -27.77
N PRO A 184 23.30 1.64 -27.59
CA PRO A 184 23.75 0.31 -27.19
C PRO A 184 23.34 -0.10 -25.76
N THR A 185 23.38 0.82 -24.79
CA THR A 185 23.06 0.53 -23.37
C THR A 185 21.90 1.41 -22.90
N LYS A 186 20.88 0.78 -22.34
CA LYS A 186 19.67 1.47 -21.84
C LYS A 186 19.50 1.36 -20.34
N SER A 187 20.33 0.60 -19.63
CA SER A 187 20.12 0.37 -18.21
C SER A 187 21.43 0.18 -17.46
N ILE A 188 21.45 0.63 -16.21
CA ILE A 188 22.53 0.42 -15.27
C ILE A 188 21.99 -0.14 -13.94
N ALA A 189 22.82 -0.92 -13.24
CA ALA A 189 22.52 -1.38 -11.89
C ALA A 189 23.22 -0.45 -10.88
N VAL A 190 22.47 0.02 -9.89
CA VAL A 190 22.95 0.81 -8.75
C VAL A 190 23.07 -0.10 -7.55
N SER A 191 24.15 0.08 -6.78
CA SER A 191 24.52 -0.74 -5.62
C SER A 191 24.97 0.07 -4.40
N SER A 192 25.71 1.17 -4.59
CA SER A 192 26.23 2.00 -3.48
C SER A 192 25.22 3.03 -2.99
N GLY A 193 24.31 3.46 -3.87
CA GLY A 193 23.32 4.51 -3.59
C GLY A 193 23.90 5.93 -3.49
N VAL A 194 25.21 6.12 -3.62
CA VAL A 194 25.88 7.43 -3.58
C VAL A 194 26.74 7.59 -4.83
N GLN A 195 26.37 8.57 -5.67
CA GLN A 195 27.05 8.90 -6.94
C GLN A 195 27.42 7.65 -7.76
N ASP A 196 26.45 6.75 -7.93
CA ASP A 196 26.66 5.49 -8.64
C ASP A 196 26.46 5.68 -10.15
N ALA A 197 27.46 5.32 -10.94
CA ALA A 197 27.42 5.31 -12.40
C ALA A 197 27.03 3.93 -12.98
N GLY A 198 26.84 2.92 -12.12
CA GLY A 198 26.57 1.54 -12.49
C GLY A 198 27.72 0.82 -13.19
N TYR A 199 28.91 1.41 -13.12
CA TYR A 199 30.17 0.81 -13.54
C TYR A 199 31.14 0.85 -12.36
N MET A 200 31.58 -0.31 -11.89
CA MET A 200 32.64 -0.39 -10.88
C MET A 200 34.00 -0.16 -11.54
N ALA A 201 34.34 1.11 -11.75
CA ALA A 201 35.68 1.72 -11.80
C ALA A 201 35.63 2.95 -12.72
N LEU A 202 35.49 4.13 -12.11
CA LEU A 202 35.50 5.42 -12.79
C LEU A 202 36.78 5.69 -13.62
N ASP A 203 37.86 4.88 -13.49
CA ASP A 203 39.10 5.04 -14.25
C ASP A 203 39.80 3.72 -14.64
N GLY A 204 39.19 2.55 -14.39
CA GLY A 204 39.90 1.26 -14.49
C GLY A 204 41.16 1.14 -13.61
N GLY A 205 41.35 2.10 -12.70
CA GLY A 205 42.55 2.24 -11.87
C GLY A 205 43.82 2.58 -12.66
N PRO A 206 44.97 2.70 -11.96
CA PRO A 206 46.25 3.03 -12.58
C PRO A 206 46.63 2.08 -13.73
N CYS A 207 46.20 0.82 -13.65
CA CYS A 207 46.54 -0.23 -14.61
C CYS A 207 45.86 -0.02 -15.97
N LEU A 208 44.56 0.26 -16.02
CA LEU A 208 43.85 0.51 -17.28
C LEU A 208 44.24 1.87 -17.87
N ARG A 209 44.44 2.90 -17.03
CA ARG A 209 44.96 4.20 -17.48
C ARG A 209 46.36 4.06 -18.10
N ALA A 210 47.24 3.28 -17.49
CA ALA A 210 48.56 2.98 -18.05
C ALA A 210 48.45 2.20 -19.37
N ALA A 211 47.58 1.20 -19.45
CA ALA A 211 47.37 0.41 -20.66
C ALA A 211 46.82 1.25 -21.83
N ALA A 212 45.86 2.14 -21.56
CA ALA A 212 45.30 3.06 -22.56
C ALA A 212 46.34 4.09 -23.04
N ASN A 213 47.13 4.65 -22.13
CA ASN A 213 48.21 5.57 -22.52
C ASN A 213 49.29 4.86 -23.35
N GLN A 214 49.59 3.60 -23.03
CA GLN A 214 50.59 2.81 -23.74
C GLN A 214 50.12 2.40 -25.15
N SER A 215 48.83 2.09 -25.33
CA SER A 215 48.29 1.75 -26.65
C SER A 215 48.32 2.96 -27.60
N ILE A 216 47.98 4.15 -27.11
CA ILE A 216 48.08 5.40 -27.87
C ILE A 216 49.54 5.66 -28.28
N GLN A 217 50.48 5.55 -27.34
CA GLN A 217 51.91 5.75 -27.65
C GLN A 217 52.43 4.74 -28.68
N ASN A 218 52.00 3.49 -28.61
CA ASN A 218 52.39 2.46 -29.58
C ASN A 218 51.82 2.77 -30.97
N MET A 219 50.57 3.21 -31.05
CA MET A 219 49.92 3.62 -32.30
C MET A 219 50.57 4.87 -32.90
N THR A 220 50.89 5.89 -32.07
CA THR A 220 51.58 7.08 -32.53
C THR A 220 52.98 6.75 -33.07
N ARG A 221 53.72 5.84 -32.42
CA ARG A 221 55.04 5.40 -32.91
C ARG A 221 54.94 4.64 -34.24
N SER A 222 53.96 3.75 -34.40
CA SER A 222 53.77 3.04 -35.67
C SER A 222 53.40 4.00 -36.79
N SER A 223 52.50 4.95 -36.54
CA SER A 223 52.13 5.97 -37.53
C SER A 223 53.28 6.94 -37.84
N GLN A 224 54.15 7.26 -36.87
CA GLN A 224 55.33 8.09 -37.09
C GLN A 224 56.41 7.37 -37.91
N ALA A 225 56.59 6.06 -37.70
CA ALA A 225 57.49 5.25 -38.52
C ALA A 225 56.98 5.18 -39.97
N GLU A 226 55.68 4.95 -40.16
CA GLU A 226 55.04 4.89 -41.47
C GLU A 226 54.99 6.25 -42.18
N GLY A 227 54.78 7.34 -41.43
CA GLY A 227 54.77 8.72 -41.92
C GLY A 227 56.15 9.26 -42.32
N ARG A 228 57.24 8.72 -41.78
CA ARG A 228 58.61 9.06 -42.21
C ARG A 228 58.93 8.57 -43.63
N ASP A 229 58.36 7.45 -44.04
CA ASP A 229 58.62 6.84 -45.34
C ASP A 229 57.62 7.29 -46.42
N THR A 230 56.39 7.65 -46.04
CA THR A 230 55.28 7.92 -46.99
C THR A 230 54.73 9.35 -46.96
N GLY A 231 55.21 10.22 -46.05
CA GLY A 231 54.88 11.64 -46.02
C GLY A 231 53.48 12.00 -45.51
N PHE A 232 52.76 11.05 -44.90
CA PHE A 232 51.46 11.34 -44.28
C PHE A 232 51.60 11.69 -42.78
N SER A 233 51.00 12.79 -42.34
CA SER A 233 50.84 13.13 -40.93
C SER A 233 49.43 13.65 -40.68
N ALA A 234 48.67 12.93 -39.86
CA ALA A 234 47.43 13.43 -39.26
C ALA A 234 47.69 13.65 -37.76
N MET A 235 47.50 14.89 -37.31
CA MET A 235 47.61 15.25 -35.90
C MET A 235 46.23 15.10 -35.25
N TRP A 236 46.09 14.11 -34.37
CA TRP A 236 44.90 13.96 -33.55
C TRP A 236 45.12 14.70 -32.23
N ASP A 237 44.38 15.81 -32.03
CA ASP A 237 44.39 16.55 -30.77
C ASP A 237 43.51 15.84 -29.75
N LEU A 238 44.15 15.04 -28.90
CA LEU A 238 43.53 14.31 -27.79
C LEU A 238 43.49 15.12 -26.48
N LYS A 239 43.88 16.41 -26.50
CA LYS A 239 44.05 17.16 -25.25
C LYS A 239 42.75 17.61 -24.59
N ASN A 240 41.61 17.56 -25.31
CA ASN A 240 40.36 18.18 -24.87
C ASN A 240 39.14 17.25 -24.70
N ASP A 241 39.24 15.93 -24.84
CA ASP A 241 38.06 15.04 -24.68
C ASP A 241 37.97 14.29 -23.34
N PHE A 242 38.85 14.61 -22.39
CA PHE A 242 38.59 14.38 -20.97
C PHE A 242 38.53 15.75 -20.32
N ALA A 243 37.31 16.21 -20.04
CA ALA A 243 37.10 17.37 -19.19
C ALA A 243 37.85 17.11 -17.89
N ASN A 244 38.87 17.93 -17.62
CA ASN A 244 39.40 18.06 -16.27
C ASN A 244 38.42 18.96 -15.51
N GLU A 245 37.34 18.35 -15.00
CA GLU A 245 36.61 18.77 -13.79
C GLU A 245 36.15 17.52 -13.04
#